data_AF-A0A1N6XHC4-F1
#
_entry.id   AF-A0A1N6XHC4-F1
#
_cell.length_a   1.000
_cell.length_b   1.000
_cell.length_c   1.000
_cell.angle_alpha   90.00
_cell.angle_beta   90.00
_cell.angle_gamma   90.00
#
_symmetry.space_group_name_H-M   'P 1'
#
loop_
_entity.id
_entity.type
_entity.pdbx_description
1 polymer ?
#
loop_
_entity_poly.entity_id
_entity_poly.type
_entity_poly.pdbx_seq_one_letter_code
_entity_poly.pdbx_strand_id
1 'polypeptide(L)'
;MNRQQGFTLLELVLSIFLLGVLTVVIAPSLSLLNTAQSQEYRSRTMLSLERAAGAMMEHVRLNSAQGRLPAPYTGDDFFNTLIDPTPDVGSESEQLMMLFRQAGLAANEINTDGYASQRIRKYQMLSSMIQEVPFAMQTGDLVELRYDFGVIYQTTCPLADTGCNTNARYGDASTPVLTTANYNTWEPAGDDFGAVFISTLPIQKARMAETYRRIQKIRSALANWNNASRLQAAANSTDNFYPDPFPTGANNLAGANEATNQGCRDGWYDLSETTNNVLPWLGLSRAEYGVTAWGAIVEYCRDYVPATSSTEPVFYAALRLHRAVSLGLDPAGSDPFNIVITL
;
A
#
# COMPACT_ATOMS: atom_id res chain seq x y z
N MET A 1 53.55 65.50 4.16
CA MET A 1 54.12 64.73 3.04
C MET A 1 54.54 63.36 3.56
N ASN A 2 53.68 62.36 3.45
CA ASN A 2 54.01 60.98 3.84
C ASN A 2 54.74 60.32 2.67
N ARG A 3 55.99 59.92 2.90
CA ARG A 3 56.77 59.10 1.95
C ARG A 3 56.07 57.75 1.79
N GLN A 4 55.50 57.48 0.62
CA GLN A 4 55.18 56.12 0.21
C GLN A 4 56.51 55.35 0.07
N GLN A 5 56.76 54.40 0.96
CA GLN A 5 57.82 53.42 0.80
C GLN A 5 57.35 52.43 -0.28
N GLY A 6 58.05 52.39 -1.41
CA GLY A 6 57.76 51.46 -2.50
C GLY A 6 58.05 50.03 -2.07
N PHE A 7 57.11 49.13 -2.38
CA PHE A 7 57.22 47.69 -2.20
C PHE A 7 58.50 47.17 -2.87
N THR A 8 59.35 46.44 -2.14
CA THR A 8 60.59 45.90 -2.72
C THR A 8 60.30 44.61 -3.49
N LEU A 9 61.01 44.39 -4.60
CA LEU A 9 60.82 43.20 -5.45
C LEU A 9 61.05 41.88 -4.67
N LEU A 10 61.92 41.91 -3.66
CA LEU A 10 62.16 40.81 -2.73
C LEU A 10 60.91 40.46 -1.90
N GLU A 11 60.19 41.47 -1.42
CA GLU A 11 58.98 41.33 -0.60
C GLU A 11 57.82 40.74 -1.43
N LEU A 12 57.74 41.09 -2.72
CA LEU A 12 56.81 40.49 -3.67
C LEU A 12 57.11 39.00 -3.90
N VAL A 13 58.38 38.65 -4.15
CA VAL A 13 58.79 37.24 -4.37
C VAL A 13 58.55 36.40 -3.12
N LEU A 14 58.83 36.94 -1.93
CA LEU A 14 58.60 36.25 -0.65
C LEU A 14 57.11 36.05 -0.38
N SER A 15 56.26 37.03 -0.73
CA SER A 15 54.80 36.92 -0.63
C SER A 15 54.24 35.84 -1.55
N ILE A 16 54.72 35.77 -2.80
CA ILE A 16 54.31 34.73 -3.77
C ILE A 16 54.76 33.34 -3.31
N PHE A 17 55.99 33.22 -2.79
CA PHE A 17 56.49 31.96 -2.24
C PHE A 17 55.66 31.48 -1.05
N LEU A 18 55.35 32.37 -0.10
CA LEU A 18 54.48 32.06 1.04
C LEU A 18 53.07 31.64 0.60
N LEU A 19 52.48 32.34 -0.38
CA LEU A 19 51.19 31.97 -0.97
C LEU A 19 51.23 30.59 -1.65
N GLY A 20 52.30 30.28 -2.36
CA GLY A 20 52.53 28.98 -3.01
C GLY A 20 52.64 27.84 -2.00
N VAL A 21 53.39 28.04 -0.91
CA VAL A 21 53.48 27.05 0.18
C VAL A 21 52.13 26.90 0.90
N LEU A 22 51.43 28.00 1.17
CA LEU A 22 50.10 27.96 1.81
C LEU A 22 49.10 27.18 0.97
N THR A 23 49.09 27.38 -0.35
CA THR A 23 48.16 26.68 -1.26
C THR A 23 48.45 25.18 -1.31
N VAL A 24 49.71 24.76 -1.34
CA VAL A 24 50.08 23.33 -1.31
C VAL A 24 49.65 22.66 0.00
N VAL A 25 49.74 23.36 1.13
CA VAL A 25 49.35 22.83 2.45
C VAL A 25 47.83 22.79 2.63
N ILE A 26 47.09 23.77 2.08
CA ILE A 26 45.64 23.90 2.26
C ILE A 26 44.84 23.07 1.24
N ALA A 27 45.36 22.84 0.03
CA ALA A 27 44.63 22.15 -1.04
C ALA A 27 44.08 20.75 -0.64
N PRO A 28 44.81 19.87 0.08
CA PRO A 28 44.27 18.60 0.54
C PRO A 28 43.08 18.76 1.50
N SER A 29 43.12 19.80 2.35
CA SER A 29 42.06 20.10 3.31
C SER A 29 40.78 20.58 2.63
N LEU A 30 40.89 21.35 1.54
CA LEU A 30 39.74 21.78 0.74
C LEU A 30 39.06 20.60 0.05
N SER A 31 39.83 19.65 -0.49
CA SER A 31 39.25 18.45 -1.07
C SER A 31 38.50 17.61 -0.03
N LEU A 32 39.06 17.45 1.17
CA LEU A 32 38.40 16.74 2.28
C LEU A 32 37.10 17.43 2.70
N LEU A 33 37.10 18.76 2.78
CA LEU A 33 35.89 19.54 3.09
C LEU A 33 34.78 19.33 2.05
N ASN A 34 35.12 19.37 0.75
CA ASN A 34 34.14 19.13 -0.32
C ASN A 34 33.59 17.69 -0.28
N THR A 35 34.43 16.70 -0.03
CA THR A 35 33.98 15.31 0.13
C THR A 35 33.10 15.15 1.37
N ALA A 36 33.46 15.76 2.50
CA ALA A 36 32.66 15.72 3.72
C ALA A 36 31.28 16.38 3.52
N GLN A 37 31.23 17.55 2.88
CA GLN A 37 29.96 18.23 2.58
C GLN A 37 29.06 17.42 1.64
N SER A 38 29.63 16.80 0.60
CA SER A 38 28.85 15.97 -0.32
C SER A 38 28.33 14.69 0.34
N GLN A 39 29.11 14.06 1.23
CA GLN A 39 28.66 12.92 2.02
C GLN A 39 27.57 13.30 3.02
N GLU A 40 27.72 14.44 3.69
CA GLU A 40 26.70 14.95 4.62
C GLU A 40 25.38 15.22 3.88
N TYR A 41 25.45 15.90 2.73
CA TYR A 41 24.30 16.16 1.88
C TYR A 41 23.60 14.84 1.48
N ARG A 42 24.35 13.87 0.95
CA ARG A 42 23.78 12.56 0.56
C ARG A 42 23.14 11.83 1.74
N SER A 43 23.76 11.89 2.93
CA SER A 43 23.23 11.26 4.14
C SER A 43 21.94 11.92 4.62
N ARG A 44 21.88 13.26 4.61
CA ARG A 44 20.68 14.03 4.96
C ARG A 44 19.54 13.76 3.98
N THR A 45 19.84 13.75 2.68
CA THR A 45 18.87 13.40 1.65
C THR A 45 18.34 11.99 1.84
N MET A 46 19.20 10.99 2.08
CA MET A 46 18.75 9.60 2.29
C MET A 46 17.78 9.50 3.47
N LEU A 47 18.11 10.13 4.61
CA LEU A 47 17.21 10.19 5.76
C LEU A 47 15.87 10.87 5.42
N SER A 48 15.90 11.93 4.62
CA SER A 48 14.70 12.62 4.15
C SER A 48 13.84 11.73 3.26
N LEU A 49 14.45 10.93 2.39
CA LEU A 49 13.75 9.96 1.53
C LEU A 49 13.16 8.81 2.34
N GLU A 50 13.86 8.31 3.37
CA GLU A 50 13.33 7.30 4.28
C GLU A 50 12.12 7.82 5.07
N ARG A 51 12.18 9.07 5.55
CA ARG A 51 11.04 9.74 6.20
C ARG A 51 9.85 9.89 5.24
N ALA A 52 10.11 10.25 3.99
CA ALA A 52 9.08 10.35 2.97
C ALA A 52 8.44 8.98 2.70
N ALA A 53 9.25 7.95 2.48
CA ALA A 53 8.79 6.58 2.31
C ALA A 53 7.94 6.09 3.50
N GLY A 54 8.38 6.37 4.73
CA GLY A 54 7.65 6.06 5.95
C GLY A 54 6.28 6.76 6.01
N ALA A 55 6.23 8.05 5.70
CA ALA A 55 4.98 8.81 5.66
C ALA A 55 4.01 8.30 4.58
N MET A 56 4.51 7.94 3.38
CA MET A 56 3.67 7.33 2.33
C MET A 56 3.11 5.98 2.76
N MET A 57 3.92 5.13 3.41
CA MET A 57 3.45 3.85 3.91
C MET A 57 2.45 4.00 5.06
N GLU A 58 2.62 5.01 5.91
CA GLU A 58 1.66 5.34 6.96
C GLU A 58 0.33 5.86 6.38
N HIS A 59 0.40 6.67 5.32
CA HIS A 59 -0.78 7.11 4.56
C HIS A 59 -1.55 5.93 3.98
N VAL A 60 -0.84 4.98 3.35
CA VAL A 60 -1.44 3.74 2.83
C VAL A 60 -2.15 2.97 3.94
N ARG A 61 -1.57 2.93 5.14
CA ARG A 61 -2.11 2.20 6.29
C ARG A 61 -3.40 2.84 6.81
N LEU A 62 -3.41 4.17 6.94
CA LEU A 62 -4.46 4.92 7.63
C LEU A 62 -5.60 5.38 6.71
N ASN A 63 -5.26 5.87 5.52
CA ASN A 63 -6.19 6.63 4.68
C ASN A 63 -6.56 5.89 3.38
N SER A 64 -5.72 4.96 2.91
CA SER A 64 -6.00 4.22 1.67
C SER A 64 -6.95 3.05 1.94
N ALA A 65 -8.20 3.17 1.46
CA ALA A 65 -9.21 2.12 1.59
C ALA A 65 -8.73 0.78 1.00
N GLN A 66 -8.01 0.80 -0.12
CA GLN A 66 -7.49 -0.39 -0.79
C GLN A 66 -6.02 -0.71 -0.45
N GLY A 67 -5.35 0.11 0.36
CA GLY A 67 -3.93 -0.08 0.68
C GLY A 67 -3.02 0.16 -0.54
N ARG A 68 -3.36 1.15 -1.35
CA ARG A 68 -2.64 1.62 -2.54
C ARG A 68 -1.74 2.80 -2.21
N LEU A 69 -0.61 2.89 -2.91
CA LEU A 69 0.24 4.07 -2.86
C LEU A 69 -0.46 5.25 -3.55
N PRO A 70 -0.20 6.48 -3.10
CA PRO A 70 -0.66 7.68 -3.81
C PRO A 70 -0.04 7.71 -5.21
N ALA A 71 -0.73 8.26 -6.20
CA ALA A 71 -0.17 8.41 -7.54
C ALA A 71 0.96 9.46 -7.53
N PRO A 72 2.01 9.29 -8.36
CA PRO A 72 3.02 10.33 -8.57
C PRO A 72 2.39 11.63 -9.06
N TYR A 73 2.79 12.75 -8.47
CA TYR A 73 2.29 14.06 -8.86
C TYR A 73 3.03 14.59 -10.09
N THR A 74 2.28 15.19 -11.02
CA THR A 74 2.82 15.99 -12.12
C THR A 74 1.95 17.23 -12.31
N GLY A 75 2.56 18.40 -12.20
CA GLY A 75 1.91 19.72 -12.22
C GLY A 75 2.87 20.78 -11.69
N ASP A 76 2.62 22.07 -11.95
CA ASP A 76 3.42 23.19 -11.44
C ASP A 76 4.95 23.03 -11.58
N ASP A 77 5.39 22.64 -12.79
CA ASP A 77 6.78 22.32 -13.14
C ASP A 77 7.39 21.11 -12.41
N PHE A 78 6.66 20.46 -11.51
CA PHE A 78 7.01 19.17 -10.94
C PHE A 78 6.58 18.03 -11.87
N PHE A 79 7.46 17.06 -12.08
CA PHE A 79 7.18 15.86 -12.84
C PHE A 79 7.50 14.62 -12.01
N ASN A 80 6.53 13.72 -11.84
CA ASN A 80 6.66 12.50 -11.03
C ASN A 80 7.24 12.77 -9.64
N THR A 81 6.71 13.74 -8.91
CA THR A 81 7.11 13.99 -7.51
C THR A 81 6.15 13.32 -6.53
N LEU A 82 6.39 13.54 -5.23
CA LEU A 82 5.65 12.87 -4.18
C LEU A 82 4.21 13.36 -4.06
N ILE A 83 4.00 14.68 -4.07
CA ILE A 83 2.68 15.30 -3.89
C ILE A 83 2.54 16.61 -4.65
N ASP A 84 1.31 17.08 -4.75
CA ASP A 84 0.97 18.46 -5.08
C ASP A 84 1.52 19.41 -3.99
N PRO A 85 2.32 20.44 -4.33
CA PRO A 85 2.80 21.44 -3.37
C PRO A 85 1.70 22.36 -2.83
N THR A 86 0.57 22.47 -3.51
CA THR A 86 -0.58 23.32 -3.19
C THR A 86 -1.88 22.51 -3.14
N PRO A 87 -1.98 21.54 -2.20
CA PRO A 87 -3.11 20.63 -2.18
C PRO A 87 -4.42 21.33 -1.81
N ASP A 88 -5.50 20.95 -2.48
CA ASP A 88 -6.85 21.36 -2.11
C ASP A 88 -7.24 20.84 -0.72
N VAL A 89 -8.05 21.61 0.01
CA VAL A 89 -8.55 21.23 1.33
C VAL A 89 -9.43 19.97 1.23
N GLY A 90 -9.13 18.97 2.06
CA GLY A 90 -9.77 17.67 2.09
C GLY A 90 -9.19 16.65 1.10
N SER A 91 -8.21 17.03 0.27
CA SER A 91 -7.60 16.14 -0.71
C SER A 91 -6.68 15.09 -0.06
N GLU A 92 -6.43 13.99 -0.78
CA GLU A 92 -5.45 12.98 -0.39
C GLU A 92 -4.05 13.59 -0.22
N SER A 93 -3.69 14.55 -1.08
CA SER A 93 -2.41 15.25 -1.02
C SER A 93 -2.27 16.12 0.23
N GLU A 94 -3.35 16.71 0.75
CA GLU A 94 -3.31 17.44 2.03
C GLU A 94 -3.01 16.49 3.21
N GLN A 95 -3.69 15.35 3.25
CA GLN A 95 -3.49 14.34 4.30
C GLN A 95 -2.05 13.80 4.27
N LEU A 96 -1.54 13.52 3.08
CA LEU A 96 -0.16 13.06 2.91
C LEU A 96 0.86 14.16 3.27
N MET A 97 0.58 15.43 2.93
CA MET A 97 1.41 16.56 3.35
C MET A 97 1.47 16.68 4.89
N MET A 98 0.37 16.44 5.61
CA MET A 98 0.39 16.40 7.07
C MET A 98 1.29 15.29 7.60
N LEU A 99 1.24 14.09 7.01
CA LEU A 99 2.09 12.97 7.40
C LEU A 99 3.57 13.24 7.12
N PHE A 100 3.92 13.89 6.01
CA PHE A 100 5.30 14.32 5.76
C PHE A 100 5.81 15.31 6.80
N ARG A 101 4.98 16.27 7.20
CA ARG A 101 5.32 17.23 8.27
C ARG A 101 5.49 16.53 9.62
N GLN A 102 4.64 15.56 9.94
CA GLN A 102 4.77 14.73 11.15
C GLN A 102 6.04 13.87 11.13
N ALA A 103 6.46 13.41 9.95
CA ALA A 103 7.74 12.73 9.74
C ALA A 103 8.96 13.67 9.81
N GLY A 104 8.75 14.99 10.01
CA GLY A 104 9.80 15.98 10.17
C GLY A 104 10.40 16.48 8.86
N LEU A 105 9.63 16.44 7.75
CA LEU A 105 10.01 17.06 6.49
C LEU A 105 9.46 18.48 6.41
N ALA A 106 10.33 19.44 6.10
CA ALA A 106 9.88 20.80 5.79
C ALA A 106 9.13 20.83 4.45
N ALA A 107 8.20 21.77 4.27
CA ALA A 107 7.36 21.80 3.06
C ALA A 107 8.16 21.95 1.75
N ASN A 108 9.20 22.78 1.77
CA ASN A 108 10.14 22.93 0.65
C ASN A 108 11.01 21.68 0.44
N GLU A 109 11.18 20.86 1.46
CA GLU A 109 11.90 19.60 1.41
C GLU A 109 10.97 18.43 1.06
N ILE A 110 9.72 18.58 0.66
CA ILE A 110 8.91 17.39 0.31
C ILE A 110 9.26 16.95 -1.11
N ASN A 111 9.00 17.81 -2.10
CA ASN A 111 9.27 17.52 -3.51
C ASN A 111 10.69 17.88 -3.94
N THR A 112 11.48 18.57 -3.11
CA THR A 112 12.85 18.99 -3.44
C THR A 112 13.84 18.72 -2.30
N ASP A 113 15.12 18.97 -2.54
CA ASP A 113 16.19 18.89 -1.55
C ASP A 113 16.18 20.04 -0.51
N GLY A 114 15.32 21.06 -0.67
CA GLY A 114 15.23 22.21 0.23
C GLY A 114 16.34 23.25 0.04
N TYR A 115 17.26 23.04 -0.89
CA TYR A 115 18.32 23.99 -1.23
C TYR A 115 17.84 25.00 -2.28
N ALA A 116 18.63 26.06 -2.50
CA ALA A 116 18.33 27.08 -3.50
C ALA A 116 18.24 26.53 -4.94
N SER A 117 18.94 25.44 -5.24
CA SER A 117 18.85 24.74 -6.53
C SER A 117 17.55 23.96 -6.71
N GLN A 118 16.80 23.70 -5.63
CA GLN A 118 15.53 22.96 -5.64
C GLN A 118 15.62 21.68 -6.46
N ARG A 119 16.56 20.81 -6.09
CA ARG A 119 16.72 19.54 -6.81
C ARG A 119 15.58 18.62 -6.51
N ILE A 120 15.00 18.01 -7.54
CA ILE A 120 13.71 17.35 -7.42
C ILE A 120 13.84 15.96 -6.81
N ARG A 121 12.84 15.56 -6.02
CA ARG A 121 12.65 14.18 -5.60
C ARG A 121 11.64 13.52 -6.50
N LYS A 122 12.10 12.50 -7.21
CA LYS A 122 11.28 11.72 -8.13
C LYS A 122 10.70 10.53 -7.39
N TYR A 123 9.50 10.18 -7.79
CA TYR A 123 8.74 9.05 -7.32
C TYR A 123 8.19 8.29 -8.54
N GLN A 124 8.61 7.03 -8.67
CA GLN A 124 8.11 6.13 -9.68
C GLN A 124 7.33 4.99 -9.02
N MET A 125 6.26 4.54 -9.66
CA MET A 125 5.36 3.53 -9.12
C MET A 125 4.99 2.48 -10.16
N LEU A 126 5.04 1.22 -9.75
CA LEU A 126 4.38 0.08 -10.38
C LEU A 126 3.10 -0.21 -9.63
N SER A 127 1.97 0.14 -10.24
CA SER A 127 0.65 -0.18 -9.71
C SER A 127 0.23 -1.60 -10.06
N SER A 128 -0.63 -2.20 -9.24
CA SER A 128 -1.35 -3.43 -9.57
C SER A 128 -0.46 -4.66 -9.83
N MET A 129 0.68 -4.75 -9.16
CA MET A 129 1.42 -6.00 -9.09
C MET A 129 0.57 -7.07 -8.40
N ILE A 130 0.66 -8.32 -8.83
CA ILE A 130 -0.15 -9.43 -8.30
C ILE A 130 0.76 -10.40 -7.55
N GLN A 131 0.38 -10.76 -6.34
CA GLN A 131 0.90 -11.92 -5.63
C GLN A 131 -0.25 -12.85 -5.25
N GLU A 132 -0.15 -14.11 -5.66
CA GLU A 132 -1.04 -15.17 -5.19
C GLU A 132 -0.52 -15.75 -3.87
N VAL A 133 -1.41 -15.87 -2.89
CA VAL A 133 -1.11 -16.45 -1.58
C VAL A 133 -2.27 -17.33 -1.12
N PRO A 134 -2.04 -18.43 -0.40
CA PRO A 134 -3.14 -19.22 0.17
C PRO A 134 -3.97 -18.38 1.16
N PHE A 135 -5.30 -18.50 1.13
CA PHE A 135 -6.19 -17.73 2.01
C PHE A 135 -5.89 -17.95 3.49
N ALA A 136 -5.56 -19.19 3.89
CA ALA A 136 -5.15 -19.53 5.24
C ALA A 136 -3.65 -19.31 5.50
N MET A 137 -2.98 -18.47 4.69
CA MET A 137 -1.54 -18.15 4.68
C MET A 137 -0.62 -19.32 4.31
N GLN A 138 -0.95 -20.55 4.69
CA GLN A 138 -0.15 -21.74 4.48
C GLN A 138 -0.87 -22.79 3.63
N THR A 139 -2.21 -22.81 3.64
CA THR A 139 -3.04 -23.81 2.96
C THR A 139 -4.33 -23.17 2.40
N GLY A 140 -5.07 -23.95 1.61
CA GLY A 140 -6.36 -23.54 1.03
C GLY A 140 -6.25 -22.86 -0.33
N ASP A 141 -7.36 -22.31 -0.79
CA ASP A 141 -7.46 -21.66 -2.09
C ASP A 141 -6.57 -20.42 -2.16
N LEU A 142 -5.94 -20.23 -3.32
CA LEU A 142 -5.09 -19.05 -3.55
C LEU A 142 -5.97 -17.81 -3.73
N VAL A 143 -5.61 -16.71 -3.08
CA VAL A 143 -6.22 -15.39 -3.26
C VAL A 143 -5.24 -14.43 -3.91
N GLU A 144 -5.77 -13.46 -4.64
CA GLU A 144 -4.95 -12.44 -5.30
C GLU A 144 -4.78 -11.21 -4.39
N LEU A 145 -3.53 -10.97 -3.99
CA LEU A 145 -3.10 -9.72 -3.38
C LEU A 145 -2.50 -8.82 -4.44
N ARG A 146 -3.21 -7.76 -4.78
CA ARG A 146 -2.73 -6.69 -5.62
C ARG A 146 -2.07 -5.64 -4.75
N TYR A 147 -0.83 -5.33 -5.06
CA TYR A 147 -0.02 -4.38 -4.32
C TYR A 147 0.67 -3.43 -5.29
N ASP A 148 1.22 -2.35 -4.73
CA ASP A 148 2.01 -1.39 -5.46
C ASP A 148 3.44 -1.42 -4.95
N PHE A 149 4.37 -1.19 -5.87
CA PHE A 149 5.79 -1.06 -5.59
C PHE A 149 6.26 0.28 -6.10
N GLY A 150 6.96 1.04 -5.27
CA GLY A 150 7.43 2.37 -5.61
C GLY A 150 8.90 2.54 -5.28
N VAL A 151 9.50 3.54 -5.90
CA VAL A 151 10.84 4.01 -5.56
C VAL A 151 10.85 5.52 -5.51
N ILE A 152 11.43 6.06 -4.45
CA ILE A 152 11.69 7.48 -4.29
C ILE A 152 13.20 7.69 -4.38
N TYR A 153 13.62 8.67 -5.15
CA TYR A 153 15.03 9.02 -5.27
C TYR A 153 15.25 10.51 -5.48
N GLN A 154 16.47 10.95 -5.22
CA GLN A 154 16.87 12.34 -5.40
C GLN A 154 17.55 12.52 -6.75
N THR A 155 17.05 13.44 -7.55
CA THR A 155 17.74 13.85 -8.79
C THR A 155 18.76 14.92 -8.51
N THR A 156 19.70 15.10 -9.43
CA THR A 156 20.54 16.30 -9.47
C THR A 156 19.92 17.45 -10.26
N CYS A 157 18.87 17.17 -11.03
CA CYS A 157 18.10 18.15 -11.80
C CYS A 157 17.45 19.23 -10.92
N PRO A 158 17.78 20.52 -11.14
CA PRO A 158 17.03 21.65 -10.58
C PRO A 158 15.60 21.73 -11.13
N LEU A 159 14.66 22.25 -10.34
CA LEU A 159 13.28 22.49 -10.77
C LEU A 159 13.18 23.33 -12.05
N ALA A 160 13.99 24.39 -12.12
CA ALA A 160 14.00 25.32 -13.25
C ALA A 160 14.68 24.78 -14.53
N ASP A 161 15.36 23.62 -14.45
CA ASP A 161 16.03 23.04 -15.60
C ASP A 161 15.06 22.17 -16.39
N THR A 162 14.40 22.77 -17.38
CA THR A 162 13.43 22.10 -18.25
C THR A 162 14.06 21.09 -19.23
N GLY A 163 15.38 20.95 -19.28
CA GLY A 163 16.06 19.91 -20.05
C GLY A 163 16.32 18.65 -19.21
N CYS A 164 16.66 18.85 -17.94
CA CYS A 164 16.92 17.78 -16.97
C CYS A 164 15.63 17.26 -16.33
N ASN A 165 14.78 18.16 -15.86
CA ASN A 165 13.46 17.86 -15.31
C ASN A 165 12.42 17.69 -16.43
N THR A 166 12.63 16.67 -17.26
CA THR A 166 11.72 16.35 -18.36
C THR A 166 10.92 15.08 -18.09
N ASN A 167 9.76 15.01 -18.73
CA ASN A 167 8.83 13.88 -18.81
C ASN A 167 8.13 13.42 -17.53
N ALA A 168 6.80 13.32 -17.65
CA ALA A 168 5.88 12.71 -16.69
C ALA A 168 5.86 11.17 -16.74
N ARG A 169 6.53 10.55 -17.73
CA ARG A 169 6.32 9.12 -18.05
C ARG A 169 7.59 8.27 -18.02
N TYR A 170 8.74 8.89 -18.06
CA TYR A 170 10.04 8.25 -18.02
C TYR A 170 10.81 8.87 -16.84
N GLY A 171 11.81 8.20 -16.28
CA GLY A 171 12.72 8.88 -15.35
C GLY A 171 13.33 10.11 -16.02
N ASP A 172 14.17 10.85 -15.30
CA ASP A 172 14.97 11.86 -15.98
C ASP A 172 15.83 11.19 -17.08
N ALA A 173 16.47 11.98 -17.94
CA ALA A 173 17.18 11.43 -19.11
C ALA A 173 18.24 10.37 -18.74
N SER A 174 18.72 10.35 -17.49
CA SER A 174 19.72 9.44 -16.94
C SER A 174 19.12 8.19 -16.27
N THR A 175 18.09 8.34 -15.45
CA THR A 175 17.58 7.26 -14.58
C THR A 175 16.51 6.43 -15.31
N PRO A 176 16.65 5.09 -15.37
CA PRO A 176 15.70 4.23 -16.09
C PRO A 176 14.30 4.27 -15.47
N VAL A 177 13.29 3.98 -16.28
CA VAL A 177 11.92 3.79 -15.78
C VAL A 177 11.82 2.50 -14.97
N LEU A 178 11.14 2.59 -13.84
CA LEU A 178 10.76 1.43 -13.04
C LEU A 178 9.71 0.61 -13.81
N THR A 179 9.99 -0.67 -14.01
CA THR A 179 9.17 -1.64 -14.75
C THR A 179 9.10 -2.95 -13.98
N THR A 180 8.12 -3.80 -14.30
CA THR A 180 8.02 -5.15 -13.72
C THR A 180 9.23 -6.03 -14.04
N ALA A 181 10.02 -5.70 -15.08
CA ALA A 181 11.23 -6.45 -15.45
C ALA A 181 12.46 -6.05 -14.63
N ASN A 182 12.57 -4.79 -14.20
CA ASN A 182 13.75 -4.27 -13.51
C ASN A 182 13.51 -3.89 -12.04
N TYR A 183 12.32 -4.03 -11.46
CA TYR A 183 12.05 -3.54 -10.09
C TYR A 183 12.99 -4.09 -9.00
N ASN A 184 13.53 -5.30 -9.17
CA ASN A 184 14.50 -5.90 -8.24
C ASN A 184 15.96 -5.48 -8.49
N THR A 185 16.26 -4.89 -9.66
CA THR A 185 17.60 -4.48 -10.09
C THR A 185 17.65 -3.01 -10.46
N TRP A 186 16.60 -2.25 -10.12
CA TRP A 186 16.47 -0.86 -10.48
C TRP A 186 17.41 -0.04 -9.61
N GLU A 187 18.12 0.89 -10.22
CA GLU A 187 18.98 1.83 -9.51
C GLU A 187 18.92 3.21 -10.19
N PRO A 188 19.12 4.31 -9.44
CA PRO A 188 19.35 5.62 -10.02
C PRO A 188 20.60 5.56 -10.89
N ALA A 189 20.60 6.28 -12.01
CA ALA A 189 21.74 6.32 -12.92
C ALA A 189 22.22 7.76 -13.14
N GLY A 190 23.42 7.91 -13.70
CA GLY A 190 24.06 9.22 -13.82
C GLY A 190 24.48 9.77 -12.46
N ASP A 191 24.16 11.05 -12.22
CA ASP A 191 24.50 11.75 -10.97
C ASP A 191 23.41 11.64 -9.89
N ASP A 192 22.25 11.07 -10.24
CA ASP A 192 21.16 10.81 -9.31
C ASP A 192 21.54 9.79 -8.25
N PHE A 193 20.89 9.87 -7.08
CA PHE A 193 21.28 9.04 -5.95
C PHE A 193 20.15 8.86 -4.92
N GLY A 194 20.40 7.95 -3.98
CA GLY A 194 19.55 7.69 -2.82
C GLY A 194 18.22 7.09 -3.22
N ALA A 195 18.17 5.78 -3.46
CA ALA A 195 16.91 5.08 -3.76
C ALA A 195 16.31 4.48 -2.49
N VAL A 196 15.04 4.78 -2.23
CA VAL A 196 14.25 4.14 -1.17
C VAL A 196 13.06 3.44 -1.81
N PHE A 197 13.01 2.12 -1.66
CA PHE A 197 11.93 1.28 -2.18
C PHE A 197 10.80 1.16 -1.17
N ILE A 198 9.57 1.25 -1.66
CA ILE A 198 8.34 1.09 -0.87
C ILE A 198 7.48 0.01 -1.51
N SER A 199 6.86 -0.84 -0.68
CA SER A 199 5.95 -1.87 -1.15
C SER A 199 4.75 -1.96 -0.23
N THR A 200 3.55 -1.95 -0.80
CA THR A 200 2.31 -2.13 -0.01
C THR A 200 2.00 -3.59 0.30
N LEU A 201 2.79 -4.53 -0.22
CA LEU A 201 2.56 -5.95 -0.03
C LEU A 201 2.47 -6.40 1.44
N PRO A 202 3.31 -5.92 2.38
CA PRO A 202 3.16 -6.26 3.79
C PRO A 202 1.82 -5.80 4.38
N ILE A 203 1.32 -4.63 3.96
CA ILE A 203 0.00 -4.12 4.38
C ILE A 203 -1.11 -5.02 3.81
N GLN A 204 -1.01 -5.41 2.53
CA GLN A 204 -1.96 -6.33 1.91
C GLN A 204 -2.01 -7.68 2.64
N LYS A 205 -0.84 -8.23 3.02
CA LYS A 205 -0.75 -9.48 3.81
C LYS A 205 -1.35 -9.31 5.22
N ALA A 206 -1.10 -8.19 5.89
CA ALA A 206 -1.69 -7.93 7.20
C ALA A 206 -3.23 -7.84 7.14
N ARG A 207 -3.78 -7.17 6.12
CA ARG A 207 -5.23 -7.10 5.88
C ARG A 207 -5.84 -8.47 5.54
N MET A 208 -5.09 -9.30 4.81
CA MET A 208 -5.50 -10.69 4.57
C MET A 208 -5.54 -11.50 5.87
N ALA A 209 -4.53 -11.36 6.73
CA ALA A 209 -4.46 -12.05 8.02
C ALA A 209 -5.66 -11.67 8.89
N GLU A 210 -6.02 -10.39 8.90
CA GLU A 210 -7.17 -9.87 9.64
C GLU A 210 -8.50 -10.40 9.08
N THR A 211 -8.66 -10.40 7.75
CA THR A 211 -9.84 -10.99 7.09
C THR A 211 -9.97 -12.47 7.45
N TYR A 212 -8.89 -13.24 7.36
CA TYR A 212 -8.88 -14.65 7.73
C TYR A 212 -9.26 -14.85 9.21
N ARG A 213 -8.70 -14.06 10.13
CA ARG A 213 -9.04 -14.11 11.56
C ARG A 213 -10.54 -13.86 11.79
N ARG A 214 -11.13 -12.89 11.10
CA ARG A 214 -12.57 -12.59 11.17
C ARG A 214 -13.41 -13.75 10.66
N ILE A 215 -13.07 -14.31 9.51
CA ILE A 215 -13.76 -15.49 8.95
C ILE A 215 -13.68 -16.69 9.91
N GLN A 216 -12.52 -16.97 10.51
CA GLN A 216 -12.39 -18.06 11.48
C GLN A 216 -13.24 -17.84 12.73
N LYS A 217 -13.41 -16.59 13.17
CA LYS A 217 -14.30 -16.25 14.29
C LYS A 217 -15.77 -16.51 13.94
N ILE A 218 -16.21 -16.12 12.75
CA ILE A 218 -17.57 -16.41 12.24
C ILE A 218 -17.78 -17.92 12.16
N ARG A 219 -16.85 -18.65 11.55
CA ARG A 219 -16.91 -20.11 11.43
C ARG A 219 -17.01 -20.80 12.79
N SER A 220 -16.19 -20.40 13.75
CA SER A 220 -16.23 -20.96 15.11
C SER A 220 -17.57 -20.68 15.80
N ALA A 221 -18.11 -19.48 15.64
CA ALA A 221 -19.41 -19.11 16.20
C ALA A 221 -20.56 -19.88 15.56
N LEU A 222 -20.55 -20.04 14.23
CA LEU A 222 -21.54 -20.84 13.49
C LEU A 222 -21.49 -22.32 13.89
N ALA A 223 -20.29 -22.90 14.02
CA ALA A 223 -20.15 -24.28 14.48
C ALA A 223 -20.68 -24.47 15.90
N ASN A 224 -20.42 -23.52 16.81
CA ASN A 224 -20.95 -23.56 18.18
C ASN A 224 -22.48 -23.43 18.21
N TRP A 225 -23.04 -22.52 17.41
CA TRP A 225 -24.48 -22.37 17.26
C TRP A 225 -25.13 -23.66 16.76
N ASN A 226 -24.61 -24.21 15.66
CA ASN A 226 -25.09 -25.46 15.06
C ASN A 226 -25.08 -26.61 16.09
N ASN A 227 -23.97 -26.77 16.82
CA ASN A 227 -23.86 -27.80 17.85
C ASN A 227 -24.84 -27.59 19.02
N ALA A 228 -25.02 -26.36 19.49
CA ALA A 228 -25.97 -26.05 20.56
C ALA A 228 -27.42 -26.30 20.13
N SER A 229 -27.81 -25.85 18.93
CA SER A 229 -29.13 -26.07 18.35
C SER A 229 -29.42 -27.56 18.16
N ARG A 230 -28.45 -28.33 17.64
CA ARG A 230 -28.58 -29.78 17.48
C ARG A 230 -28.76 -30.51 18.81
N LEU A 231 -28.10 -30.07 19.88
CA LEU A 231 -28.24 -30.66 21.22
C LEU A 231 -29.61 -30.39 21.87
N GLN A 232 -30.29 -29.32 21.44
CA GLN A 232 -31.63 -28.96 21.92
C GLN A 232 -32.75 -29.59 21.08
N ALA A 233 -32.43 -30.07 19.89
CA ALA A 233 -33.38 -30.64 18.96
C ALA A 233 -33.84 -32.05 19.37
N ALA A 234 -35.01 -32.45 18.88
CA ALA A 234 -35.46 -33.83 18.98
C ALA A 234 -34.48 -34.76 18.24
N ALA A 235 -34.27 -35.97 18.75
CA ALA A 235 -33.29 -36.93 18.21
C ALA A 235 -33.54 -37.33 16.74
N ASN A 236 -34.75 -37.12 16.23
CA ASN A 236 -35.18 -37.39 14.86
C ASN A 236 -35.37 -36.11 14.02
N SER A 237 -34.95 -34.94 14.51
CA SER A 237 -35.05 -33.70 13.73
C SER A 237 -34.14 -33.79 12.50
N THR A 238 -34.70 -33.41 11.36
CA THR A 238 -34.01 -33.25 10.08
C THR A 238 -33.86 -31.77 9.73
N ASP A 239 -33.90 -30.90 10.73
CA ASP A 239 -33.86 -29.46 10.50
C ASP A 239 -32.42 -28.99 10.22
N ASN A 240 -32.31 -27.92 9.44
CA ASN A 240 -31.05 -27.20 9.32
C ASN A 240 -30.83 -26.33 10.56
N PHE A 241 -29.88 -26.73 11.41
CA PHE A 241 -29.57 -26.09 12.69
C PHE A 241 -28.68 -24.84 12.58
N TYR A 242 -28.26 -24.47 11.38
CA TYR A 242 -27.59 -23.19 11.14
C TYR A 242 -28.58 -22.02 11.21
N PRO A 243 -28.11 -20.82 11.63
CA PRO A 243 -28.98 -19.66 11.81
C PRO A 243 -29.64 -19.23 10.50
N ASP A 244 -30.94 -19.01 10.56
CA ASP A 244 -31.72 -18.38 9.51
C ASP A 244 -31.34 -16.88 9.34
N PRO A 245 -31.11 -16.34 8.14
CA PRO A 245 -30.89 -14.90 7.99
C PRO A 245 -32.09 -14.03 8.41
N PHE A 246 -33.32 -14.55 8.33
CA PHE A 246 -34.53 -13.77 8.57
C PHE A 246 -35.44 -14.43 9.63
N PRO A 247 -35.68 -13.79 10.80
CA PRO A 247 -36.56 -14.34 11.83
C PRO A 247 -38.04 -14.38 11.42
N THR A 248 -38.43 -13.55 10.44
CA THR A 248 -39.79 -13.42 9.95
C THR A 248 -39.77 -13.15 8.45
N GLY A 249 -40.29 -14.07 7.65
CA GLY A 249 -40.24 -14.03 6.20
C GLY A 249 -39.83 -15.39 5.65
N ALA A 250 -40.25 -15.72 4.43
CA ALA A 250 -39.73 -16.90 3.75
C ALA A 250 -38.34 -16.58 3.22
N ASN A 251 -37.42 -17.54 3.32
CA ASN A 251 -36.13 -17.44 2.66
C ASN A 251 -36.32 -17.23 1.16
N ASN A 252 -35.44 -16.42 0.58
CA ASN A 252 -35.51 -16.14 -0.84
C ASN A 252 -34.93 -17.31 -1.64
N LEU A 253 -35.76 -18.32 -1.89
CA LEU A 253 -35.40 -19.49 -2.71
C LEU A 253 -35.31 -19.18 -4.22
N ALA A 254 -35.39 -17.91 -4.63
CA ALA A 254 -35.18 -17.53 -6.02
C ALA A 254 -33.73 -17.86 -6.42
N GLY A 255 -33.55 -18.85 -7.28
CA GLY A 255 -32.22 -19.33 -7.67
C GLY A 255 -31.70 -20.55 -6.91
N ALA A 256 -32.55 -21.29 -6.20
CA ALA A 256 -32.21 -22.52 -5.46
C ALA A 256 -31.57 -23.67 -6.27
N ASN A 257 -31.33 -23.47 -7.57
CA ASN A 257 -30.53 -24.40 -8.36
C ASN A 257 -29.05 -24.22 -7.99
N GLU A 258 -28.56 -25.15 -7.18
CA GLU A 258 -27.16 -25.26 -6.75
C GLU A 258 -26.16 -25.11 -7.90
N ALA A 259 -26.45 -25.67 -9.08
CA ALA A 259 -25.53 -25.62 -10.22
C ALA A 259 -25.29 -24.19 -10.72
N THR A 260 -26.27 -23.30 -10.54
CA THR A 260 -26.20 -21.90 -10.95
C THR A 260 -25.92 -20.94 -9.80
N ASN A 261 -26.00 -21.40 -8.55
CA ASN A 261 -25.81 -20.60 -7.34
C ASN A 261 -24.60 -21.05 -6.51
N GLN A 262 -23.63 -21.69 -7.17
CA GLN A 262 -22.39 -22.18 -6.57
C GLN A 262 -22.62 -23.05 -5.34
N GLY A 263 -23.56 -24.00 -5.41
CA GLY A 263 -23.86 -24.94 -4.33
C GLY A 263 -24.82 -24.39 -3.27
N CYS A 264 -25.19 -23.11 -3.28
CA CYS A 264 -26.12 -22.60 -2.28
C CYS A 264 -27.60 -22.76 -2.69
N ARG A 265 -28.39 -23.48 -1.90
CA ARG A 265 -29.84 -23.65 -2.12
C ARG A 265 -30.67 -22.49 -1.61
N ASP A 266 -30.25 -21.95 -0.48
CA ASP A 266 -31.02 -20.93 0.25
C ASP A 266 -30.79 -19.52 -0.30
N GLY A 267 -29.79 -19.33 -1.14
CA GLY A 267 -29.32 -18.00 -1.55
C GLY A 267 -28.12 -17.51 -0.74
N TRP A 268 -27.32 -16.65 -1.35
CA TRP A 268 -26.20 -15.99 -0.67
C TRP A 268 -26.69 -14.71 -0.02
N TYR A 269 -26.43 -14.59 1.28
CA TYR A 269 -26.89 -13.48 2.10
C TYR A 269 -25.72 -12.63 2.56
N ASP A 270 -25.71 -11.34 2.21
CA ASP A 270 -24.72 -10.39 2.70
C ASP A 270 -24.80 -10.30 4.24
N LEU A 271 -23.69 -10.60 4.92
CA LEU A 271 -23.60 -10.54 6.37
C LEU A 271 -23.50 -9.10 6.90
N SER A 272 -23.16 -8.13 6.06
CA SER A 272 -23.08 -6.71 6.40
C SER A 272 -24.46 -6.05 6.44
N GLU A 273 -25.45 -6.61 5.74
CA GLU A 273 -26.80 -6.07 5.65
C GLU A 273 -27.54 -6.01 6.99
N THR A 274 -28.32 -4.95 7.19
CA THR A 274 -29.11 -4.73 8.41
C THR A 274 -30.30 -5.68 8.54
N THR A 275 -30.80 -6.20 7.41
CA THR A 275 -31.89 -7.17 7.30
C THR A 275 -31.44 -8.58 7.67
N ASN A 276 -30.15 -8.90 7.50
CA ASN A 276 -29.57 -10.19 7.87
C ASN A 276 -29.22 -10.24 9.36
N ASN A 277 -29.72 -11.26 10.07
CA ASN A 277 -29.54 -11.40 11.52
C ASN A 277 -28.52 -12.48 11.94
N VAL A 278 -27.84 -13.13 11.00
CA VAL A 278 -26.85 -14.18 11.30
C VAL A 278 -25.77 -13.67 12.26
N LEU A 279 -25.06 -12.58 11.91
CA LEU A 279 -23.99 -12.06 12.78
C LEU A 279 -24.50 -11.58 14.16
N PRO A 280 -25.61 -10.80 14.25
CA PRO A 280 -26.19 -10.45 15.55
C PRO A 280 -26.54 -11.65 16.44
N TRP A 281 -27.10 -12.73 15.89
CA TRP A 281 -27.42 -13.93 16.68
C TRP A 281 -26.17 -14.64 17.20
N LEU A 282 -25.07 -14.55 16.46
CA LEU A 282 -23.76 -15.02 16.90
C LEU A 282 -23.06 -14.06 17.87
N GLY A 283 -23.66 -12.90 18.17
CA GLY A 283 -23.05 -11.85 18.99
C GLY A 283 -21.86 -11.16 18.32
N LEU A 284 -21.82 -11.13 16.99
CA LEU A 284 -20.77 -10.52 16.19
C LEU A 284 -21.26 -9.23 15.52
N SER A 285 -20.38 -8.23 15.40
CA SER A 285 -20.69 -6.96 14.73
C SER A 285 -20.73 -7.11 13.21
N ARG A 286 -21.79 -6.61 12.58
CA ARG A 286 -21.92 -6.57 11.09
C ARG A 286 -20.81 -5.76 10.43
N ALA A 287 -20.49 -4.59 11.01
CA ALA A 287 -19.50 -3.68 10.43
C ALA A 287 -18.06 -4.23 10.48
N GLU A 288 -17.76 -5.12 11.43
CA GLU A 288 -16.43 -5.72 11.54
C GLU A 288 -16.33 -7.05 10.78
N TYR A 289 -17.33 -7.93 10.95
CA TYR A 289 -17.27 -9.32 10.48
C TYR A 289 -18.02 -9.56 9.17
N GLY A 290 -18.95 -8.68 8.79
CA GLY A 290 -19.70 -8.79 7.54
C GLY A 290 -18.91 -8.33 6.30
N VAL A 291 -17.73 -7.75 6.51
CA VAL A 291 -16.86 -7.27 5.43
C VAL A 291 -15.42 -7.73 5.64
N THR A 292 -14.68 -7.85 4.54
CA THR A 292 -13.23 -8.05 4.53
C THR A 292 -12.51 -6.80 5.03
N ALA A 293 -11.21 -6.90 5.29
CA ALA A 293 -10.39 -5.74 5.66
C ALA A 293 -10.26 -4.67 4.56
N TRP A 294 -10.74 -4.95 3.34
CA TRP A 294 -10.81 -4.01 2.22
C TRP A 294 -12.22 -3.47 1.97
N GLY A 295 -13.20 -3.87 2.78
CA GLY A 295 -14.58 -3.41 2.69
C GLY A 295 -15.50 -4.23 1.79
N ALA A 296 -14.98 -5.23 1.07
CA ALA A 296 -15.83 -6.17 0.32
C ALA A 296 -16.73 -6.98 1.25
N ILE A 297 -17.96 -7.24 0.84
CA ILE A 297 -18.91 -8.03 1.63
C ILE A 297 -18.47 -9.49 1.76
N VAL A 298 -18.90 -10.10 2.86
CA VAL A 298 -18.83 -11.55 3.08
C VAL A 298 -20.26 -12.07 3.05
N GLU A 299 -20.52 -13.05 2.20
CA GLU A 299 -21.85 -13.65 2.11
C GLU A 299 -21.90 -14.98 2.84
N TYR A 300 -23.11 -15.35 3.25
CA TYR A 300 -23.42 -16.56 3.97
C TYR A 300 -24.49 -17.37 3.25
N CYS A 301 -24.30 -18.68 3.22
CA CYS A 301 -25.28 -19.64 2.77
C CYS A 301 -25.60 -20.61 3.90
N ARG A 302 -26.87 -20.73 4.27
CA ARG A 302 -27.33 -21.64 5.32
C ARG A 302 -27.39 -23.10 4.86
N ASP A 303 -27.75 -23.31 3.60
CA ASP A 303 -27.96 -24.64 3.00
C ASP A 303 -27.08 -24.78 1.74
N TYR A 304 -25.83 -25.14 1.99
CA TYR A 304 -24.78 -25.32 0.99
C TYR A 304 -24.58 -26.81 0.69
N VAL A 305 -24.57 -27.15 -0.59
CA VAL A 305 -24.27 -28.47 -1.11
C VAL A 305 -23.00 -28.38 -1.96
N PRO A 306 -21.89 -29.03 -1.53
CA PRO A 306 -20.68 -29.08 -2.34
C PRO A 306 -20.97 -29.81 -3.66
N ALA A 307 -20.41 -29.32 -4.77
CA ALA A 307 -20.62 -29.89 -6.11
C ALA A 307 -20.24 -31.38 -6.27
N THR A 308 -19.50 -31.96 -5.32
CA THR A 308 -19.09 -33.38 -5.32
C THR A 308 -20.00 -34.30 -4.50
N SER A 309 -21.03 -33.76 -3.85
CA SER A 309 -21.98 -34.52 -3.04
C SER A 309 -23.11 -35.11 -3.88
N SER A 310 -23.10 -36.43 -4.12
CA SER A 310 -24.16 -37.14 -4.87
C SER A 310 -25.28 -37.70 -3.99
N THR A 311 -25.26 -37.43 -2.67
CA THR A 311 -26.24 -37.95 -1.70
C THR A 311 -26.60 -36.85 -0.70
N GLU A 312 -27.84 -36.35 -0.74
CA GLU A 312 -28.42 -35.60 0.39
C GLU A 312 -28.72 -36.55 1.56
N PRO A 313 -28.56 -36.17 2.85
CA PRO A 313 -29.00 -34.90 3.44
C PRO A 313 -28.05 -34.38 4.55
N VAL A 314 -26.90 -33.81 4.20
CA VAL A 314 -26.09 -33.07 5.17
C VAL A 314 -26.19 -31.60 4.86
N PHE A 315 -26.97 -30.87 5.66
CA PHE A 315 -27.03 -29.42 5.61
C PHE A 315 -25.66 -28.86 6.03
N TYR A 316 -24.87 -28.39 5.07
CA TYR A 316 -23.70 -27.57 5.36
C TYR A 316 -24.10 -26.11 5.28
N ALA A 317 -23.36 -25.27 5.99
CA ALA A 317 -23.37 -23.85 5.72
C ALA A 317 -22.03 -23.46 5.09
N ALA A 318 -22.01 -22.34 4.38
CA ALA A 318 -20.80 -21.84 3.74
C ALA A 318 -20.71 -20.32 3.82
N LEU A 319 -19.48 -19.83 3.73
CA LEU A 319 -19.16 -18.41 3.56
C LEU A 319 -18.57 -18.20 2.17
N ARG A 320 -18.84 -17.06 1.56
CA ARG A 320 -18.30 -16.70 0.24
C ARG A 320 -17.68 -15.31 0.25
N LEU A 321 -16.55 -15.19 -0.45
CA LEU A 321 -15.80 -13.96 -0.67
C LEU A 321 -15.12 -13.97 -2.04
N HIS A 322 -14.85 -12.80 -2.62
CA HIS A 322 -14.17 -12.72 -3.92
C HIS A 322 -12.66 -13.01 -3.80
N ARG A 323 -12.08 -13.76 -4.74
CA ARG A 323 -10.67 -14.21 -4.76
C ARG A 323 -9.69 -13.06 -4.86
N ALA A 324 -10.05 -12.00 -5.58
CA ALA A 324 -9.29 -10.74 -5.61
C ALA A 324 -9.63 -9.86 -4.40
N VAL A 325 -9.40 -10.37 -3.19
CA VAL A 325 -9.76 -9.72 -1.91
C VAL A 325 -9.21 -8.29 -1.78
N SER A 326 -8.02 -8.06 -2.31
CA SER A 326 -7.30 -6.79 -2.26
C SER A 326 -7.90 -5.67 -3.12
N LEU A 327 -8.82 -6.00 -4.04
CA LEU A 327 -9.57 -5.01 -4.81
C LEU A 327 -10.78 -4.47 -4.05
N GLY A 328 -11.17 -5.10 -2.94
CA GLY A 328 -12.42 -4.77 -2.26
C GLY A 328 -13.66 -5.07 -3.11
N LEU A 329 -13.58 -6.08 -3.98
CA LEU A 329 -14.71 -6.51 -4.80
C LEU A 329 -15.61 -7.46 -4.02
N ASP A 330 -16.91 -7.22 -4.13
CA ASP A 330 -17.94 -8.11 -3.60
C ASP A 330 -18.00 -9.41 -4.42
N PRO A 331 -18.42 -10.53 -3.82
CA PRO A 331 -18.74 -11.71 -4.59
C PRO A 331 -19.88 -11.42 -5.57
N ALA A 332 -19.81 -12.01 -6.76
CA ALA A 332 -20.83 -11.80 -7.78
C ALA A 332 -21.40 -13.14 -8.26
N GLY A 333 -22.73 -13.28 -8.25
CA GLY A 333 -23.46 -14.36 -8.92
C GLY A 333 -22.78 -15.74 -8.86
N SER A 334 -22.56 -16.34 -10.03
CA SER A 334 -21.82 -17.61 -10.19
C SER A 334 -20.36 -17.42 -10.61
N ASP A 335 -19.74 -16.29 -10.24
CA ASP A 335 -18.39 -15.94 -10.65
C ASP A 335 -17.35 -17.00 -10.19
N PRO A 336 -16.57 -17.61 -11.11
CA PRO A 336 -15.52 -18.57 -10.75
C PRO A 336 -14.41 -17.98 -9.87
N PHE A 337 -14.33 -16.66 -9.74
CA PHE A 337 -13.45 -15.97 -8.80
C PHE A 337 -14.03 -15.89 -7.39
N ASN A 338 -15.17 -16.49 -7.08
CA ASN A 338 -15.61 -16.61 -5.70
C ASN A 338 -14.90 -17.76 -4.99
N ILE A 339 -14.46 -17.52 -3.76
CA ILE A 339 -13.96 -18.54 -2.83
C ILE A 339 -15.09 -18.92 -1.90
N VAL A 340 -15.33 -20.23 -1.79
CA VAL A 340 -16.37 -20.77 -0.91
C VAL A 340 -15.74 -21.58 0.21
N ILE A 341 -16.05 -21.20 1.44
CA ILE A 341 -15.51 -21.79 2.67
C ILE A 341 -16.64 -22.54 3.35
N THR A 342 -16.58 -23.87 3.32
CA THR A 342 -17.54 -24.74 4.00
C THR A 342 -17.28 -24.80 5.51
N LEU A 343 -18.35 -24.94 6.30
CA LEU A 343 -18.33 -24.82 7.76
C LEU A 343 -18.33 -26.14 8.50
#